data_AF-A0A2H5ZSN0-F1
#
_entry.id   AF-A0A2H5ZSN0-F1
#
_cell.length_a   1.000
_cell.length_b   1.000
_cell.length_c   1.000
_cell.angle_alpha   90.00
_cell.angle_beta   90.00
_cell.angle_gamma   90.00
#
_symmetry.space_group_name_H-M   'P 1'
#
loop_
_entity.id
_entity.type
_entity.pdbx_description
1 polymer ?
#
loop_
_entity_poly.entity_id
_entity_poly.type
_entity_poly.pdbx_seq_one_letter_code
_entity_poly.pdbx_strand_id
1 'polypeptide(L)'
;MEVLEEAKAAVEVPARRAVEEKAGKSLARLTGGRYSRVRVPHDADRLRVEVWSEEAGCWLVPEEPQLSRGTVDLVYLAARVALVDVLAPGVRPPLLLDDPFVTFDPERRHRALDWLRELSTERQVFLFTWDEAVARHADAVVRLPRPGPEPGGPPEPAAGC
;
A
#
# COMPACT_ATOMS: atom_id res chain seq x y z
N MET A 1 35.09 -0.86 10.33
CA MET A 1 33.82 -1.44 9.85
C MET A 1 32.86 -1.75 10.99
N GLU A 2 33.34 -2.26 12.13
CA GLU A 2 32.51 -2.61 13.31
C GLU A 2 31.59 -1.48 13.80
N VAL A 3 32.10 -0.25 13.95
CA VAL A 3 31.31 0.92 14.41
C VAL A 3 30.18 1.31 13.44
N LEU A 4 30.38 1.10 12.14
CA LEU A 4 29.36 1.40 11.12
C LEU A 4 28.22 0.37 11.17
N GLU A 5 28.57 -0.91 11.33
CA GLU A 5 27.58 -1.98 11.47
C GLU A 5 26.78 -1.85 12.77
N GLU A 6 27.43 -1.47 13.87
CA GLU A 6 26.78 -1.25 15.16
C GLU A 6 25.81 -0.04 15.11
N ALA A 7 26.23 1.06 14.47
CA ALA A 7 25.38 2.22 14.25
C ALA A 7 24.20 1.92 13.33
N LYS A 8 24.41 1.12 12.27
CA LYS A 8 23.34 0.65 11.37
C LYS A 8 22.33 -0.20 12.13
N ALA A 9 22.79 -1.20 12.89
CA ALA A 9 21.93 -2.09 13.66
C ALA A 9 21.09 -1.33 14.72
N ALA A 10 21.67 -0.30 15.34
CA ALA A 10 20.97 0.53 16.32
C ALA A 10 19.75 1.29 15.75
N VAL A 11 19.75 1.61 14.45
CA VAL A 11 18.63 2.29 13.76
C VAL A 11 17.71 1.28 13.08
N GLU A 12 18.27 0.25 12.45
CA GLU A 12 17.52 -0.70 11.64
C GLU A 12 16.57 -1.56 12.47
N VAL A 13 17.01 -2.04 13.64
CA VAL A 13 16.20 -2.92 14.48
C VAL A 13 14.94 -2.22 15.01
N PRO A 14 15.00 -1.00 15.59
CA PRO A 14 13.81 -0.26 16.00
C PRO A 14 12.90 0.10 14.82
N ALA A 15 13.47 0.57 13.71
CA ALA A 15 12.70 0.93 12.52
C ALA A 15 11.94 -0.27 11.95
N ARG A 16 12.61 -1.42 11.83
CA ARG A 16 12.00 -2.68 11.40
C ARG A 16 10.82 -3.06 12.27
N ARG A 17 11.00 -3.13 13.59
CA ARG A 17 9.94 -3.52 14.53
C ARG A 17 8.73 -2.59 14.44
N ALA A 18 8.99 -1.28 14.28
CA ALA A 18 7.92 -0.30 14.10
C ALA A 18 7.15 -0.52 12.79
N VAL A 19 7.83 -0.87 11.70
CA VAL A 19 7.18 -1.24 10.43
C VAL A 19 6.34 -2.50 10.60
N GLU A 20 6.90 -3.56 11.21
CA GLU A 20 6.20 -4.84 11.45
C GLU A 20 4.90 -4.63 12.24
N GLU A 21 4.96 -3.85 13.33
CA GLU A 21 3.81 -3.57 14.18
C GLU A 21 2.72 -2.75 13.44
N LYS A 22 3.11 -1.64 12.79
CA LYS A 22 2.19 -0.77 12.07
C LYS A 22 1.56 -1.45 10.86
N ALA A 23 2.36 -2.20 10.10
CA ALA A 23 1.89 -2.95 8.95
C ALA A 23 0.95 -4.08 9.37
N GLY A 24 1.26 -4.80 10.47
CA GLY A 24 0.38 -5.84 11.02
C GLY A 24 -0.99 -5.30 11.44
N LYS A 25 -1.02 -4.17 12.14
CA LYS A 25 -2.27 -3.47 12.50
C LYS A 25 -3.10 -3.09 11.27
N SER A 26 -2.44 -2.50 10.26
CA SER A 26 -3.10 -2.09 9.02
C SER A 26 -3.63 -3.29 8.24
N LEU A 27 -2.85 -4.38 8.13
CA LEU A 27 -3.26 -5.59 7.44
C LEU A 27 -4.41 -6.32 8.13
N ALA A 28 -4.43 -6.35 9.46
CA ALA A 28 -5.53 -6.95 10.20
C ALA A 28 -6.84 -6.27 9.81
N ARG A 29 -6.83 -4.94 9.68
CA ARG A 29 -8.00 -4.20 9.21
C ARG A 29 -8.33 -4.47 7.75
N LEU A 30 -7.35 -4.35 6.86
CA LEU A 30 -7.55 -4.46 5.41
C LEU A 30 -8.02 -5.86 4.98
N THR A 31 -7.61 -6.89 5.73
CA THR A 31 -7.89 -8.31 5.39
C THR A 31 -9.01 -8.91 6.23
N GLY A 32 -9.72 -8.11 7.04
CA GLY A 32 -10.76 -8.60 7.93
C GLY A 32 -10.25 -9.57 9.00
N GLY A 33 -9.00 -9.38 9.43
CA GLY A 33 -8.33 -10.15 10.46
C GLY A 33 -7.54 -11.36 9.95
N ARG A 34 -7.62 -11.70 8.66
CA ARG A 34 -6.94 -12.89 8.11
C ARG A 34 -5.43 -12.84 8.28
N TYR A 35 -4.82 -11.66 8.12
CA TYR A 35 -3.39 -11.44 8.32
C TYR A 35 -3.19 -10.29 9.29
N SER A 36 -2.50 -10.56 10.41
CA SER A 36 -2.30 -9.57 11.48
C SER A 36 -0.85 -9.47 11.95
N ARG A 37 0.02 -10.39 11.51
CA ARG A 37 1.44 -10.41 11.86
C ARG A 37 2.27 -10.27 10.60
N VAL A 38 3.21 -9.34 10.66
CA VAL A 38 4.18 -9.05 9.62
C VAL A 38 5.56 -9.23 10.21
N ARG A 39 6.49 -9.78 9.42
CA ARG A 39 7.92 -9.71 9.71
C ARG A 39 8.68 -9.20 8.51
N VAL A 40 9.79 -8.54 8.76
CA VAL A 40 10.74 -8.10 7.73
C VAL A 40 12.07 -8.77 8.06
N PRO A 41 12.34 -9.97 7.53
CA PRO A 41 13.56 -10.69 7.87
C PRO A 41 14.80 -9.84 7.63
N HIS A 42 15.76 -9.91 8.55
CA HIS A 42 17.07 -9.31 8.35
C HIS A 42 17.85 -10.20 7.38
N ASP A 43 17.74 -9.89 6.10
CA ASP A 43 18.47 -10.53 5.02
C ASP A 43 19.42 -9.49 4.40
N ALA A 44 20.69 -9.86 4.24
CA ALA A 44 21.73 -8.93 3.79
C ALA A 44 21.52 -8.45 2.34
N ASP A 45 20.83 -9.25 1.53
CA ASP A 45 20.76 -9.04 0.09
C ASP A 45 19.36 -8.59 -0.38
N ARG A 46 18.31 -8.77 0.43
CA ARG A 46 16.92 -8.45 0.04
C ARG A 46 16.04 -8.01 1.20
N LEU A 47 15.46 -6.83 1.07
CA LEU A 47 14.33 -6.42 1.90
C LEU A 47 13.07 -7.16 1.43
N ARG A 48 12.57 -8.09 2.24
CA ARG A 48 11.29 -8.79 2.00
C ARG A 48 10.33 -8.62 3.18
N VAL A 49 9.05 -8.63 2.89
CA VAL A 49 7.98 -8.59 3.89
C VAL A 49 7.34 -9.96 3.90
N GLU A 50 7.12 -10.56 5.06
CA GLU A 50 6.44 -11.85 5.19
C GLU A 50 5.25 -11.71 6.13
N VAL A 51 4.21 -12.50 5.90
CA VAL A 51 2.97 -12.48 6.69
C VAL A 51 2.68 -13.84 7.30
N TRP A 52 2.23 -13.87 8.56
CA TRP A 52 1.84 -15.13 9.20
C TRP A 52 0.46 -15.56 8.71
N SER A 53 0.34 -16.81 8.27
CA SER A 53 -0.94 -17.43 7.96
C SER A 53 -1.30 -18.45 9.04
N GLU A 54 -2.37 -18.20 9.79
CA GLU A 54 -2.88 -19.18 10.77
C GLU A 54 -3.39 -20.46 10.09
N GLU A 55 -3.90 -20.35 8.86
CA GLU A 55 -4.40 -21.47 8.06
C GLU A 55 -3.27 -22.41 7.62
N ALA A 56 -2.13 -21.84 7.18
CA ALA A 56 -0.98 -22.62 6.74
C ALA A 56 -0.02 -22.98 7.89
N GLY A 57 -0.15 -22.34 9.04
CA GLY A 57 0.76 -22.52 10.19
C GLY A 57 2.19 -22.08 9.90
N CYS A 58 2.40 -21.18 8.94
CA CYS A 58 3.72 -20.73 8.52
C CYS A 58 3.73 -19.27 8.06
N TRP A 59 4.95 -18.73 7.90
CA TRP A 59 5.17 -17.44 7.26
C TRP A 59 5.08 -17.59 5.75
N LEU A 60 4.29 -16.72 5.12
CA LEU A 60 4.11 -16.66 3.68
C LEU A 60 4.87 -15.47 3.11
N VAL A 61 5.53 -15.71 1.99
CA VAL A 61 6.30 -14.74 1.24
C VAL A 61 5.43 -14.22 0.08
N PRO A 62 5.25 -12.90 -0.11
CA PRO A 62 4.43 -12.31 -1.18
C PRO A 62 4.80 -12.76 -2.60
N GLU A 63 6.07 -13.11 -2.84
CA GLU A 63 6.55 -13.63 -4.12
C GLU A 63 6.11 -15.08 -4.39
N GLU A 64 5.58 -15.79 -3.40
CA GLU A 64 5.16 -17.17 -3.52
C GLU A 64 3.66 -17.32 -3.89
N PRO A 65 3.27 -18.40 -4.60
CA PRO A 65 1.90 -18.59 -5.10
C PRO A 65 0.79 -18.69 -4.02
N GLN A 66 1.15 -18.86 -2.75
CA GLN A 66 0.19 -19.05 -1.65
C GLN A 66 -0.62 -17.79 -1.33
N LEU A 67 -0.17 -16.61 -1.78
CA LEU A 67 -0.88 -15.35 -1.60
C LEU A 67 -1.53 -14.92 -2.91
N SER A 68 -2.82 -14.55 -2.86
CA SER A 68 -3.48 -13.97 -4.01
C SER A 68 -2.84 -12.62 -4.36
N ARG A 69 -2.86 -12.24 -5.64
CA ARG A 69 -2.30 -10.97 -6.11
C ARG A 69 -2.83 -9.75 -5.34
N GLY A 70 -4.13 -9.72 -5.06
CA GLY A 70 -4.72 -8.66 -4.24
C GLY A 70 -4.26 -8.68 -2.78
N THR A 71 -3.83 -9.82 -2.25
CA THR A 71 -3.26 -9.90 -0.89
C THR A 71 -1.84 -9.36 -0.90
N VAL A 72 -1.05 -9.71 -1.91
CA VAL A 72 0.29 -9.17 -2.12
C VAL A 72 0.27 -7.65 -2.19
N ASP A 73 -0.63 -7.08 -3.00
CA ASP A 73 -0.76 -5.63 -3.14
C ASP A 73 -1.20 -4.95 -1.82
N LEU A 74 -2.10 -5.58 -1.04
CA LEU A 74 -2.47 -5.10 0.30
C LEU A 74 -1.29 -5.12 1.28
N VAL A 75 -0.50 -6.20 1.28
CA VAL A 75 0.70 -6.32 2.13
C VAL A 75 1.68 -5.20 1.83
N TYR A 76 1.96 -4.96 0.55
CA TYR A 76 2.87 -3.89 0.16
C TYR A 76 2.33 -2.50 0.43
N LEU A 77 1.02 -2.25 0.23
CA LEU A 77 0.40 -0.98 0.57
C LEU A 77 0.52 -0.68 2.08
N ALA A 78 0.17 -1.64 2.94
CA ALA A 78 0.28 -1.51 4.39
C ALA A 78 1.73 -1.29 4.84
N ALA A 79 2.67 -2.06 4.30
CA ALA A 79 4.09 -1.93 4.62
C ALA A 79 4.66 -0.56 4.19
N ARG A 80 4.29 -0.06 3.00
CA ARG A 80 4.73 1.26 2.51
C ARG A 80 4.22 2.39 3.39
N VAL A 81 2.94 2.37 3.78
CA VAL A 81 2.38 3.39 4.69
C VAL A 81 3.04 3.31 6.07
N ALA A 82 3.23 2.10 6.61
CA ALA A 82 3.96 1.91 7.85
C ALA A 82 5.41 2.44 7.78
N LEU A 83 6.09 2.24 6.65
CA LEU A 83 7.44 2.75 6.43
C LEU A 83 7.48 4.28 6.37
N VAL A 84 6.51 4.93 5.71
CA VAL A 84 6.41 6.40 5.70
C VAL A 84 6.34 6.96 7.12
N ASP A 85 5.54 6.34 7.99
CA ASP A 85 5.42 6.77 9.39
C ASP A 85 6.71 6.63 10.19
N VAL A 86 7.51 5.60 9.88
CA VAL A 86 8.79 5.33 10.55
C VAL A 86 9.87 6.28 10.05
N LEU A 87 9.89 6.58 8.75
CA LEU A 87 10.89 7.46 8.13
C LEU A 87 10.63 8.94 8.40
N ALA A 88 9.38 9.33 8.68
CA ALA A 88 8.98 10.72 8.84
C ALA A 88 8.37 10.96 10.24
N PRO A 89 9.11 10.69 11.34
CA PRO A 89 8.57 10.83 12.69
C PRO A 89 8.18 12.27 12.98
N GLY A 90 7.00 12.48 13.57
CA GLY A 90 6.50 13.80 13.95
C GLY A 90 5.99 14.66 12.79
N VAL A 91 6.10 14.19 11.55
CA VAL A 91 5.48 14.81 10.38
C VAL A 91 4.57 13.81 9.69
N ARG A 92 3.63 14.31 8.90
CA ARG A 92 2.65 13.45 8.19
C ARG A 92 2.57 13.88 6.73
N PRO A 93 3.55 13.45 5.90
CA PRO A 93 3.62 13.88 4.52
C PRO A 93 2.39 13.39 3.73
N PRO A 94 2.04 14.09 2.64
CA PRO A 94 0.94 13.66 1.78
C PRO A 94 1.22 12.28 1.19
N LEU A 95 0.20 11.43 1.11
CA LEU A 95 0.25 10.17 0.37
C LEU A 95 -0.27 10.41 -1.05
N LEU A 96 0.52 10.01 -2.05
CA LEU A 96 0.11 10.00 -3.45
C LEU A 96 0.01 8.54 -3.90
N LEU A 97 -1.20 8.11 -4.24
CA LEU A 97 -1.52 6.73 -4.58
C LEU A 97 -2.01 6.68 -6.02
N ASP A 98 -1.30 5.94 -6.87
CA ASP A 98 -1.63 5.75 -8.28
C ASP A 98 -2.24 4.36 -8.48
N ASP A 99 -3.56 4.32 -8.70
CA ASP A 99 -4.36 3.11 -8.92
C ASP A 99 -4.07 1.91 -7.97
N PRO A 100 -4.05 2.12 -6.64
CA PRO A 100 -3.66 1.10 -5.67
C PRO A 100 -4.62 -0.09 -5.58
N PHE A 101 -5.80 -0.01 -6.20
CA PHE A 101 -6.90 -0.97 -6.01
C PHE A 101 -7.20 -1.86 -7.23
N VAL A 102 -6.35 -1.83 -8.26
CA VAL A 102 -6.56 -2.56 -9.52
C VAL A 102 -6.82 -4.06 -9.30
N THR A 103 -6.21 -4.67 -8.28
CA THR A 103 -6.32 -6.11 -8.02
C THR A 103 -7.32 -6.45 -6.91
N PHE A 104 -8.03 -5.45 -6.38
CA PHE A 104 -8.90 -5.62 -5.21
C PHE A 104 -10.32 -5.96 -5.65
N ASP A 105 -10.85 -7.03 -5.06
CA ASP A 105 -12.29 -7.29 -5.06
C ASP A 105 -13.05 -6.15 -4.31
N PRO A 106 -14.39 -6.06 -4.48
CA PRO A 106 -15.16 -4.97 -3.89
C PRO A 106 -15.04 -4.85 -2.37
N GLU A 107 -14.93 -5.97 -1.65
CA GLU A 107 -14.84 -5.98 -0.18
C GLU A 107 -13.49 -5.42 0.29
N ARG A 108 -12.39 -5.87 -0.32
CA ARG A 108 -11.04 -5.34 -0.05
C ARG A 108 -10.94 -3.87 -0.39
N ARG A 109 -11.52 -3.46 -1.53
CA ARG A 109 -11.56 -2.05 -1.94
C ARG A 109 -12.28 -1.19 -0.91
N HIS A 110 -13.44 -1.62 -0.45
CA HIS A 110 -14.20 -0.90 0.57
C HIS A 110 -13.39 -0.73 1.87
N ARG A 111 -12.80 -1.81 2.40
CA ARG A 111 -11.93 -1.74 3.60
C ARG A 111 -10.73 -0.83 3.40
N ALA A 112 -10.13 -0.86 2.21
CA ALA A 112 -8.99 -0.01 1.89
C ALA A 112 -9.37 1.47 1.82
N LEU A 113 -10.54 1.79 1.26
CA LEU A 113 -11.08 3.15 1.21
C LEU A 113 -11.41 3.68 2.62
N ASP A 114 -12.04 2.87 3.47
CA ASP A 114 -12.27 3.23 4.87
C ASP A 114 -10.95 3.46 5.62
N TRP A 115 -9.94 2.65 5.32
CA TRP A 115 -8.61 2.82 5.88
C TRP A 115 -7.93 4.11 5.40
N LEU A 116 -7.99 4.43 4.11
CA LEU A 116 -7.51 5.71 3.59
C LEU A 116 -8.27 6.90 4.20
N ARG A 117 -9.57 6.76 4.48
CA ARG A 117 -10.39 7.78 5.14
C ARG A 117 -9.92 8.08 6.56
N GLU A 118 -9.49 7.06 7.31
CA GLU A 118 -8.88 7.29 8.62
C GLU A 118 -7.52 7.95 8.51
N LEU A 119 -6.68 7.49 7.58
CA LEU A 119 -5.40 8.14 7.32
C LEU A 119 -5.58 9.62 6.91
N SER A 120 -6.65 9.96 6.20
CA SER A 120 -6.91 11.34 5.76
C SER A 120 -7.23 12.30 6.90
N THR A 121 -7.62 11.80 8.07
CA THR A 121 -7.78 12.63 9.28
C THR A 121 -6.44 13.16 9.81
N GLU A 122 -5.35 12.53 9.40
CA GLU A 122 -4.02 12.73 9.94
C GLU A 122 -3.05 13.32 8.91
N ARG A 123 -3.28 13.09 7.61
CA ARG A 123 -2.44 13.54 6.49
C ARG A 123 -3.26 13.75 5.24
N GLN A 124 -2.76 14.51 4.29
CA GLN A 124 -3.41 14.62 2.99
C GLN A 124 -3.24 13.31 2.19
N VAL A 125 -4.30 12.85 1.54
CA VAL A 125 -4.28 11.66 0.67
C VAL A 125 -4.77 12.05 -0.71
N PHE A 126 -3.92 11.88 -1.72
CA PHE A 126 -4.26 12.01 -3.13
C PHE A 126 -4.36 10.62 -3.73
N LEU A 127 -5.51 10.34 -4.34
CA LEU A 127 -5.77 9.09 -5.03
C LEU A 127 -6.02 9.39 -6.49
N PHE A 128 -5.11 8.91 -7.34
CA PHE A 128 -5.25 8.94 -8.79
C PHE A 128 -5.86 7.61 -9.20
N THR A 129 -7.04 7.66 -9.81
CA THR A 129 -7.70 6.45 -10.28
C THR A 129 -8.67 6.72 -11.42
N TRP A 130 -8.88 5.71 -12.25
CA TRP A 130 -9.94 5.69 -13.25
C TRP A 130 -11.27 5.12 -12.71
N ASP A 131 -11.29 4.53 -11.51
CA ASP A 131 -12.48 3.92 -10.93
C ASP A 131 -13.43 4.96 -10.30
N GLU A 132 -14.49 5.31 -11.04
CA GLU A 132 -15.55 6.22 -10.57
C GLU A 132 -16.26 5.73 -9.29
N ALA A 133 -16.24 4.43 -8.98
CA ALA A 133 -16.86 3.92 -7.74
C ALA A 133 -16.15 4.45 -6.49
N VAL A 134 -14.87 4.81 -6.62
CA VAL A 134 -14.07 5.37 -5.53
C VAL A 134 -14.47 6.81 -5.20
N ALA A 135 -14.97 7.57 -6.17
CA ALA A 135 -15.29 8.99 -6.02
C ALA A 135 -16.23 9.29 -4.83
N ARG A 136 -17.14 8.35 -4.50
CA ARG A 136 -18.08 8.48 -3.37
C ARG A 136 -17.41 8.50 -2.00
N HIS A 137 -16.16 8.04 -1.90
CA HIS A 137 -15.40 7.98 -0.64
C HIS A 137 -14.46 9.18 -0.48
N ALA A 138 -14.31 10.02 -1.51
CA ALA A 138 -13.41 11.17 -1.50
C ALA A 138 -14.08 12.44 -0.94
N ASP A 139 -13.31 13.27 -0.22
CA ASP A 139 -13.76 14.60 0.20
C ASP A 139 -13.93 15.58 -0.98
N ALA A 140 -13.09 15.42 -2.00
CA ALA A 140 -13.10 16.22 -3.21
C ALA A 140 -12.72 15.35 -4.40
N VAL A 141 -13.37 15.60 -5.54
CA VAL A 141 -13.13 14.86 -6.78
C VAL A 141 -12.68 15.84 -7.86
N VAL A 142 -11.47 15.64 -8.38
CA VAL A 142 -10.96 16.39 -9.53
C VAL A 142 -11.01 15.46 -10.75
N ARG A 143 -11.94 15.75 -11.66
CA ARG A 143 -12.04 15.02 -12.93
C ARG A 143 -11.05 15.59 -13.93
N LEU A 144 -10.07 14.79 -14.32
CA LEU A 144 -9.14 15.16 -15.38
C LEU A 144 -9.80 14.90 -16.74
N PRO A 145 -9.81 15.89 -17.66
CA PRO A 145 -10.33 15.66 -19.01
C PRO A 145 -9.48 14.61 -19.72
N ARG A 146 -10.09 13.85 -20.63
CA ARG A 146 -9.34 12.99 -21.56
C ARG A 146 -8.30 13.89 -22.26
N PRO A 147 -7.04 13.44 -22.40
CA PRO A 147 -6.10 14.12 -23.28
C PRO A 147 -6.78 14.29 -24.65
N GLY A 148 -6.91 15.53 -25.11
CA GLY A 148 -7.43 15.80 -26.45
C GLY A 148 -6.54 15.15 -27.51
N PRO A 149 -6.98 15.08 -28.79
CA PRO A 149 -6.09 14.64 -29.86
C PRO A 149 -4.79 15.45 -29.79
N GLU A 150 -3.65 14.76 -29.94
CA GLU A 150 -2.37 15.47 -30.10
C GLU A 150 -2.53 16.48 -31.24
N PRO A 151 -2.10 17.75 -31.08
CA PRO A 151 -2.16 18.71 -32.17
C PRO A 151 -1.37 18.17 -33.37
N GLY A 152 -2.09 17.77 -34.44
CA GLY A 152 -1.52 17.15 -35.65
C GLY A 152 -1.65 15.63 -35.75
N GLY A 153 -2.28 14.95 -34.78
CA GLY A 153 -2.60 13.53 -34.86
C GLY A 153 -3.73 13.22 -35.85
N PRO A 154 -3.79 11.99 -36.40
CA PRO A 154 -4.92 11.58 -37.25
C PRO A 154 -6.25 11.69 -36.47
N PRO A 155 -7.36 12.03 -37.16
CA PRO A 155 -8.67 12.14 -36.51
C PRO A 155 -9.05 10.81 -35.84
N GLU A 156 -9.64 10.88 -34.63
CA GLU A 156 -10.16 9.70 -33.94
C GLU A 156 -11.16 8.95 -34.85
N PRO A 157 -11.10 7.61 -34.91
CA PRO A 157 -12.08 6.84 -35.66
C PRO A 157 -13.47 7.11 -35.06
N ALA A 158 -14.42 7.49 -35.92
CA ALA A 158 -15.80 7.73 -35.51
C ALA A 158 -16.32 6.49 -34.75
N ALA A 159 -16.82 6.70 -33.53
CA ALA A 159 -17.46 5.66 -32.75
C ALA A 159 -18.63 5.08 -33.57
N GLY A 160 -18.44 3.87 -34.07
CA GLY A 160 -19.46 3.15 -34.84
C GLY A 160 -20.63 2.74 -33.96
N CYS A 161 -21.85 2.92 -34.51
CA CYS A 161 -23.10 2.37 -33.99
C CYS A 161 -23.09 0.84 -33.96
#